data_AF-A0A6M0HPP2-F1
#
_entry.id   AF-A0A6M0HPP2-F1
#
_cell.length_a   1.000
_cell.length_b   1.000
_cell.length_c   1.000
_cell.angle_alpha   90.00
_cell.angle_beta   90.00
_cell.angle_gamma   90.00
#
_symmetry.space_group_name_H-M   'P 1'
#
loop_
_entity.id
_entity.type
_entity.pdbx_description
1 polymer ?
#
loop_
_entity_poly.entity_id
_entity_poly.type
_entity_poly.pdbx_seq_one_letter_code
_entity_poly.pdbx_strand_id
1 'polypeptide(L)' 'MTRDQLAAELMRIAKLQLSDITRAVKNGEKSIALNEVQDLARRLNLLSDAVAGKPAPVIAPVSDLAHQ' A
#
# COMPACT_ATOMS: atom_id res chain seq x y z
N MET A 1 15.06 1.28 11.28
CA MET A 1 13.83 2.00 11.66
C MET A 1 13.66 1.89 13.18
N THR A 2 13.41 2.99 13.88
CA THR A 2 13.14 2.98 15.33
C THR A 2 11.67 2.62 15.61
N ARG A 3 11.34 2.29 16.87
CA ARG A 3 9.95 2.03 17.30
C ARG A 3 9.01 3.19 16.97
N ASP A 4 9.47 4.42 17.20
CA ASP A 4 8.64 5.61 17.01
C ASP A 4 8.44 5.91 15.51
N GLN A 5 9.44 5.63 14.67
CA GLN A 5 9.31 5.70 13.22
C GLN A 5 8.31 4.66 12.69
N LEU A 6 8.33 3.43 13.24
CA LEU A 6 7.35 2.40 12.89
C LEU A 6 5.92 2.83 13.24
N ALA A 7 5.72 3.35 14.46
CA ALA A 7 4.40 3.80 14.91
C ALA A 7 3.87 4.95 14.05
N ALA A 8 4.71 5.93 13.74
CA ALA A 8 4.34 7.06 12.88
C ALA A 8 3.94 6.58 11.48
N GLU A 9 4.69 5.63 10.91
CA GLU A 9 4.43 5.12 9.56
C GLU A 9 3.17 4.27 9.49
N LEU A 10 2.92 3.41 10.48
CA LEU A 10 1.66 2.67 10.61
C LEU A 10 0.44 3.61 10.68
N MET A 11 0.53 4.66 11.51
CA MET A 11 -0.54 5.67 11.61
C MET A 11 -0.76 6.40 10.29
N ARG A 12 0.32 6.73 9.56
CA ARG A 12 0.25 7.42 8.28
C ARG A 12 -0.45 6.56 7.23
N ILE A 13 -0.05 5.29 7.09
CA ILE A 13 -0.63 4.33 6.14
C ILE A 13 -2.12 4.11 6.45
N ALA A 14 -2.46 3.86 7.73
CA ALA A 14 -3.83 3.61 8.14
C ALA A 14 -4.74 4.83 7.91
N LYS A 15 -4.30 6.05 8.26
CA LYS A 15 -5.12 7.27 8.10
C LYS A 15 -5.47 7.57 6.65
N LEU A 16 -4.49 7.48 5.75
CA LEU A 16 -4.72 7.76 4.33
C LEU A 16 -5.74 6.77 3.75
N GLN A 17 -5.52 5.49 3.99
CA GLN A 17 -6.34 4.43 3.40
C GLN A 17 -7.73 4.33 4.03
N LEU A 18 -7.86 4.51 5.34
CA LEU A 18 -9.14 4.42 6.02
C LEU A 18 -10.12 5.52 5.58
N SER A 19 -9.60 6.71 5.26
CA SER A 19 -10.41 7.82 4.72
C SER A 19 -11.03 7.46 3.37
N ASP A 20 -10.23 6.94 2.45
CA ASP A 20 -10.70 6.58 1.10
C ASP A 20 -11.63 5.35 1.11
N ILE A 21 -11.30 4.32 1.90
CA ILE A 21 -12.20 3.16 2.13
C ILE A 21 -13.55 3.63 2.68
N THR A 22 -13.53 4.49 3.70
CA THR A 22 -14.77 4.99 4.32
C THR A 22 -15.61 5.79 3.32
N ARG A 23 -14.97 6.63 2.49
CA ARG A 23 -15.66 7.38 1.44
C ARG A 23 -16.29 6.45 0.41
N ALA A 24 -15.52 5.50 -0.11
CA ALA A 24 -15.99 4.55 -1.11
C ALA A 24 -17.17 3.70 -0.60
N VAL A 25 -17.09 3.21 0.65
CA VAL A 25 -18.19 2.45 1.28
C VAL A 25 -19.45 3.30 1.41
N LYS A 26 -19.32 4.55 1.87
CA LYS A 26 -20.47 5.47 1.99
C LYS A 26 -21.14 5.76 0.65
N ASN A 27 -20.36 5.81 -0.43
CA ASN A 27 -20.83 6.07 -1.77
C ASN A 27 -21.35 4.80 -2.50
N GLY A 28 -21.22 3.61 -1.90
CA GLY A 28 -21.58 2.34 -2.55
C GLY A 28 -20.59 1.89 -3.63
N GLU A 29 -19.38 2.48 -3.66
CA GLU A 29 -18.34 2.22 -4.66
C GLU A 29 -17.54 0.95 -4.31
N LYS A 30 -18.16 -0.23 -4.45
CA LYS A 30 -17.59 -1.51 -4.00
C LYS A 30 -16.19 -1.81 -4.58
N SER A 31 -15.96 -1.54 -5.86
CA SER A 31 -14.66 -1.79 -6.50
C SER A 31 -13.57 -0.87 -5.95
N ILE A 32 -13.90 0.40 -5.71
CA ILE A 32 -12.97 1.37 -5.14
C ILE A 32 -12.62 0.96 -3.71
N ALA A 33 -13.62 0.64 -2.88
CA ALA A 33 -13.38 0.16 -1.53
C ALA A 33 -12.47 -1.08 -1.49
N LEU A 34 -12.67 -2.03 -2.41
CA LEU A 34 -11.82 -3.22 -2.51
C LEU A 34 -10.38 -2.88 -2.93
N ASN A 35 -10.23 -1.99 -3.90
CA ASN A 35 -8.91 -1.54 -4.36
C ASN A 35 -8.14 -0.86 -3.21
N GLU A 36 -8.77 0.03 -2.45
CA GLU A 36 -8.11 0.69 -1.31
C GLU A 36 -7.72 -0.31 -0.21
N VAL A 37 -8.55 -1.33 0.06
CA VAL A 37 -8.16 -2.41 1.00
C VAL A 37 -6.93 -3.19 0.50
N GLN A 38 -6.86 -3.48 -0.79
CA GLN A 38 -5.70 -4.14 -1.39
C GLN A 38 -4.44 -3.26 -1.33
N ASP A 39 -4.59 -1.96 -1.58
CA ASP A 39 -3.52 -0.97 -1.49
C ASP A 39 -2.98 -0.85 -0.07
N LEU A 40 -3.86 -0.81 0.93
CA LEU A 40 -3.50 -0.87 2.35
C LEU A 40 -2.69 -2.13 2.67
N ALA A 41 -3.15 -3.30 2.24
CA ALA A 41 -2.43 -4.56 2.46
C ALA A 41 -1.03 -4.55 1.82
N ARG A 42 -0.91 -4.06 0.58
CA ARG A 42 0.40 -3.93 -0.11
C ARG A 42 1.36 -3.02 0.67
N ARG A 43 0.89 -1.86 1.15
CA ARG A 43 1.70 -0.91 1.92
C ARG A 43 2.17 -1.50 3.25
N LEU A 44 1.31 -2.24 3.95
CA LEU A 44 1.67 -2.90 5.20
C LEU A 44 2.71 -4.01 4.99
N ASN A 45 2.62 -4.77 3.91
CA ASN A 45 3.63 -5.77 3.55
C ASN A 45 4.99 -5.13 3.24
N LEU A 46 5.01 -4.03 2.46
CA LEU A 46 6.25 -3.29 2.19
C LEU A 46 6.88 -2.74 3.47
N LEU A 47 6.08 -2.22 4.39
CA LEU A 47 6.57 -1.79 5.70
C LEU A 47 7.15 -2.97 6.49
N SER A 48 6.46 -4.11 6.52
CA SER A 48 6.94 -5.33 7.19
C SER A 48 8.29 -5.79 6.65
N ASP A 49 8.45 -5.82 5.33
CA ASP A 49 9.72 -6.21 4.68
C ASP A 49 10.85 -5.22 5.00
N ALA A 50 10.55 -3.91 5.01
CA ALA A 50 11.51 -2.89 5.41
C ALA A 50 11.95 -3.02 6.88
N VAL A 51 11.04 -3.40 7.78
CA VAL A 51 11.36 -3.69 9.19
C VAL A 51 12.26 -4.91 9.30
N ALA A 52 11.98 -5.94 8.51
CA ALA A 52 12.72 -7.20 8.51
C ALA A 52 14.11 -7.10 7.84
N GLY A 53 14.46 -5.92 7.30
CA GLY A 53 15.72 -5.72 6.58
C GLY A 53 15.79 -6.46 5.24
N LYS A 54 14.64 -6.85 4.68
CA LYS A 54 14.61 -7.47 3.35
C LYS A 54 14.78 -6.39 2.27
N PRO A 55 15.57 -6.66 1.23
CA PRO A 55 15.66 -5.74 0.10
C PRO A 55 14.29 -5.60 -0.56
N ALA A 56 13.92 -4.36 -0.91
CA ALA A 56 12.68 -4.10 -1.64
C ALA A 56 12.68 -4.89 -2.96
N PRO A 57 11.54 -5.47 -3.38
CA PRO A 57 11.46 -6.16 -4.65
C PRO A 57 11.84 -5.18 -5.77
N VAL A 58 12.87 -5.54 -6.54
CA VAL A 58 13.27 -4.79 -7.73
C VAL A 58 12.12 -4.90 -8.71
N ILE A 59 11.38 -3.80 -8.90
CA ILE A 59 10.42 -3.70 -9.99
C ILE A 59 11.25 -3.61 -11.25
N ALA A 60 11.48 -4.75 -11.92
CA ALA A 60 12.09 -4.74 -13.24
C ALA A 60 11.20 -3.88 -14.16
N PRO A 61 11.77 -2.91 -14.89
CA PRO A 61 10.97 -2.16 -15.86
C PRO A 61 10.38 -3.16 -16.85
N VAL A 62 9.05 -3.14 -16.96
CA VAL A 62 8.34 -3.83 -18.03
C VAL A 62 8.96 -3.35 -19.34
N SER A 63 9.71 -4.24 -19.99
CA SER A 63 10.19 -3.97 -21.34
C SER A 63 8.98 -3.99 -22.25
N ASP A 64 8.50 -2.81 -22.61
CA ASP A 64 7.66 -2.59 -23.78
C ASP A 64 8.47 -3.00 -25.01
N LEU A 65 8.44 -4.30 -25.33
CA LEU A 65 8.82 -4.78 -26.65
C LEU A 65 7.58 -4.71 -27.52
N ALA A 66 7.44 -3.52 -28.09
CA ALA A 66 6.56 -3.17 -29.18
C ALA A 66 6.62 -4.20 -30.32
N HIS A 67 5.45 -4.37 -30.93
CA HIS A 67 5.13 -5.01 -32.19
C HIS A 67 6.29 -5.13 -33.20
N GLN A 68 6.48 -6.36 -33.70
CA GLN A 68 6.85 -6.65 -35.08
C GLN A 68 5.84 -7.63 -35.65
#